data_AF-A0A958GNT8-F1
#
_entry.id   AF-A0A958GNT8-F1
#
_cell.length_a   1.000
_cell.length_b   1.000
_cell.length_c   1.000
_cell.angle_alpha   90.00
_cell.angle_beta   90.00
_cell.angle_gamma   90.00
#
_symmetry.space_group_name_H-M   'P 1'
#
loop_
_entity.id
_entity.type
_entity.pdbx_description
1 polymer ?
#
loop_
_entity_poly.entity_id
_entity_poly.type
_entity_poly.pdbx_seq_one_letter_code
_entity_poly.pdbx_strand_id
1 'polypeptide(L)'
;TLTLRLDYLAELLGGQLGLVGPILFPLLLVGIGRGLTMTGGVRPALRFFSLTAAPLGLFVLCVALTKRVYANWPLPLYIGALLALIEFHADGSAKRGRRMLRTGLALSLATTVLAHLGFLGATFGLPGSMLPTKKLVGWSVLGQTVGSLLQQEEAPFLLTEKYMTASALAFYVESHPRVLLGNFTNRRMTQHDIWTSAEDWQSLRGKTALVVFSDPALFENARPLFASLTLAVPEPLAVTLNGDTIRTFYFAWGTAFEGHQPSGPSGY
;
A
#
# COMPACT_ATOMS: atom_id res chain seq x y z
N THR A 1 -10.55 17.15 -19.93
CA THR A 1 -9.44 17.35 -20.88
C THR A 1 -8.27 16.47 -20.49
N LEU A 2 -7.78 15.64 -21.41
CA LEU A 2 -6.59 14.81 -21.19
C LEU A 2 -5.37 15.72 -21.17
N THR A 3 -4.78 15.92 -19.99
CA THR A 3 -3.55 16.70 -19.82
C THR A 3 -2.38 15.74 -19.75
N LEU A 4 -1.36 15.93 -20.59
CA LEU A 4 -0.16 15.12 -20.54
C LEU A 4 0.68 15.48 -19.31
N ARG A 5 1.15 14.45 -18.60
CA ARG A 5 1.86 14.53 -17.31
C ARG A 5 3.20 13.83 -17.39
N LEU A 6 4.21 14.55 -17.87
CA LEU A 6 5.58 14.03 -17.99
C LEU A 6 6.24 13.78 -16.63
N ASP A 7 5.79 14.47 -15.58
CA ASP A 7 6.20 14.26 -14.21
C ASP A 7 5.85 12.86 -13.70
N TYR A 8 4.66 12.36 -14.02
CA TYR A 8 4.24 10.99 -13.69
C TYR A 8 5.03 9.93 -14.46
N LEU A 9 5.36 10.21 -15.72
CA LEU A 9 6.23 9.32 -16.51
C LEU A 9 7.65 9.26 -15.91
N ALA A 10 8.22 10.42 -15.55
CA ALA A 10 9.53 10.50 -14.90
C ALA A 10 9.51 9.80 -13.54
N GLU A 11 8.45 9.96 -12.75
CA GLU A 11 8.25 9.27 -11.48
C GLU A 11 8.20 7.74 -11.67
N LEU A 12 7.47 7.25 -12.68
CA LEU A 12 7.40 5.83 -12.98
C LEU A 12 8.78 5.27 -13.36
N LEU A 13 9.48 5.92 -14.30
CA LEU A 13 10.80 5.51 -14.77
C LEU A 13 11.85 5.56 -13.66
N GLY A 14 11.87 6.64 -12.88
CA GLY A 14 12.73 6.77 -11.69
C GLY A 14 12.43 5.69 -10.66
N GLY A 15 11.14 5.37 -10.45
CA GLY A 15 10.71 4.25 -9.62
C GLY A 15 11.19 2.89 -10.13
N GLN A 16 11.16 2.64 -11.44
CA GLN A 16 11.69 1.38 -12.00
C GLN A 16 13.21 1.29 -11.83
N LEU A 17 13.94 2.38 -12.04
CA LEU A 17 15.39 2.45 -11.82
C LEU A 17 15.75 2.24 -10.34
N GLY A 18 14.95 2.78 -9.42
CA GLY A 18 15.15 2.63 -7.97
C GLY A 18 14.80 1.23 -7.46
N LEU A 19 13.69 0.63 -7.93
CA LEU A 19 13.22 -0.67 -7.44
C LEU A 19 13.93 -1.85 -8.10
N VAL A 20 14.14 -1.80 -9.42
CA VAL A 20 14.77 -2.89 -10.17
C VAL A 20 16.28 -2.71 -10.27
N GLY A 21 16.75 -1.47 -10.29
CA GLY A 21 18.17 -1.13 -10.35
C GLY A 21 18.56 -0.53 -11.71
N PRO A 22 19.55 0.39 -11.71
CA PRO A 22 19.90 1.20 -12.88
C PRO A 22 20.55 0.40 -14.02
N ILE A 23 21.00 -0.82 -13.76
CA ILE A 23 21.61 -1.70 -14.76
C ILE A 23 20.63 -2.78 -15.22
N LEU A 24 19.95 -3.43 -14.27
CA LEU A 24 19.04 -4.53 -14.58
C LEU A 24 17.83 -4.04 -15.38
N PHE A 25 17.26 -2.87 -15.03
CA PHE A 25 16.09 -2.34 -15.72
C PHE A 25 16.34 -2.09 -17.23
N PRO A 26 17.40 -1.35 -17.64
CA PRO A 26 17.71 -1.24 -19.07
C PRO A 26 18.01 -2.57 -19.77
N LEU A 27 18.64 -3.53 -19.09
CA LEU A 27 18.89 -4.85 -19.67
C LEU A 27 17.58 -5.60 -19.98
N LEU A 28 16.59 -5.51 -19.09
CA LEU A 28 15.27 -6.08 -19.32
C LEU A 28 14.59 -5.46 -20.55
N LEU A 29 14.69 -4.14 -20.72
CA LEU A 29 14.19 -3.45 -21.92
C LEU A 29 14.91 -3.91 -23.19
N VAL A 30 16.22 -4.15 -23.13
CA VAL A 30 16.99 -4.72 -24.26
C VAL A 30 16.50 -6.13 -24.59
N GLY A 31 16.27 -6.99 -23.58
CA GLY A 31 15.72 -8.34 -23.79
C GLY A 31 14.37 -8.30 -24.49
N ILE A 32 13.45 -7.45 -24.00
CA ILE A 32 12.13 -7.24 -24.61
C ILE A 32 12.31 -6.79 -26.07
N GLY A 33 13.05 -5.68 -26.29
CA GLY A 33 13.24 -5.09 -27.61
C GLY A 33 13.84 -6.07 -28.62
N ARG A 34 14.84 -6.84 -28.21
CA ARG A 34 15.46 -7.87 -29.07
C ARG A 34 14.47 -8.96 -29.47
N GLY A 35 13.64 -9.43 -28.56
CA GLY A 35 12.60 -10.42 -28.91
C GLY A 35 11.50 -9.88 -29.81
N LEU A 36 11.25 -8.57 -29.82
CA LEU A 36 10.30 -7.94 -30.73
C LEU A 36 10.89 -7.67 -32.12
N THR A 37 12.18 -7.34 -32.22
CA THR A 37 12.82 -6.96 -33.49
C THR A 37 13.49 -8.11 -34.23
N MET A 38 13.88 -9.19 -33.54
CA MET A 38 14.53 -10.33 -34.19
C MET A 38 13.48 -11.13 -34.98
N THR A 39 13.44 -10.92 -36.29
CA THR A 39 12.63 -11.68 -37.24
C THR A 39 13.50 -12.76 -37.90
N GLY A 40 13.07 -14.01 -37.79
CA GLY A 40 13.83 -15.19 -38.24
C GLY A 40 13.78 -16.27 -37.17
N GLY A 41 13.32 -17.47 -37.53
CA GLY A 41 12.81 -18.55 -36.66
C GLY A 41 13.76 -19.19 -35.63
N VAL A 42 14.73 -18.46 -35.09
CA VAL A 42 15.78 -19.03 -34.25
C VAL A 42 15.47 -18.95 -32.75
N ARG A 43 14.50 -18.13 -32.28
CA ARG A 43 14.18 -18.02 -30.84
C ARG A 43 12.69 -17.72 -30.54
N PRO A 44 11.76 -18.68 -30.76
CA PRO A 44 10.33 -18.49 -30.48
C PRO A 44 10.05 -18.15 -29.00
N ALA A 45 10.79 -18.74 -28.06
CA ALA A 45 10.65 -18.46 -26.63
C ALA A 45 10.95 -16.99 -26.29
N LEU A 46 12.05 -16.43 -26.80
CA LEU A 46 12.41 -15.03 -26.62
C LEU A 46 11.28 -14.10 -27.11
N ARG A 47 10.75 -14.35 -28.31
CA ARG A 47 9.65 -13.56 -28.87
C ARG A 47 8.38 -13.69 -28.04
N PHE A 48 8.03 -14.90 -27.61
CA PHE A 48 6.88 -15.15 -26.76
C PHE A 48 6.98 -14.35 -25.45
N PHE A 49 8.10 -14.46 -24.72
CA PHE A 49 8.28 -13.74 -23.47
C PHE A 49 8.27 -12.22 -23.66
N SER A 50 8.89 -11.71 -24.71
CA SER A 50 8.80 -10.27 -25.06
C SER A 50 7.36 -9.82 -25.32
N LEU A 51 6.55 -10.62 -26.01
CA LEU A 51 5.14 -10.32 -26.28
C LEU A 51 4.26 -10.41 -25.04
N THR A 52 4.65 -11.16 -24.00
CA THR A 52 3.94 -11.14 -22.71
C THR A 52 4.26 -9.90 -21.86
N ALA A 53 5.46 -9.33 -21.99
CA ALA A 53 5.89 -8.17 -21.20
C ALA A 53 5.56 -6.82 -21.87
N ALA A 54 5.76 -6.71 -23.19
CA ALA A 54 5.68 -5.44 -23.91
C ALA A 54 4.30 -4.77 -23.87
N PRO A 55 3.16 -5.48 -24.04
CA PRO A 55 1.85 -4.84 -24.01
C PRO A 55 1.54 -4.20 -22.65
N LEU A 56 1.88 -4.89 -21.55
CA LEU A 56 1.71 -4.33 -20.20
C LEU A 56 2.66 -3.15 -19.98
N GLY A 57 3.91 -3.24 -20.42
CA GLY A 57 4.87 -2.13 -20.40
C GLY A 57 4.37 -0.90 -21.15
N LEU A 58 3.86 -1.08 -22.36
CA LEU A 58 3.27 0.00 -23.16
C LEU A 58 2.03 0.58 -22.47
N PHE A 59 1.15 -0.27 -21.94
CA PHE A 59 -0.04 0.15 -21.22
C PHE A 59 0.31 1.03 -20.01
N VAL A 60 1.23 0.61 -19.14
CA VAL A 60 1.60 1.42 -17.96
C VAL A 60 2.27 2.74 -18.35
N LEU A 61 3.05 2.77 -19.43
CA LEU A 61 3.64 4.01 -19.95
C LEU A 61 2.56 4.97 -20.49
N CYS A 62 1.58 4.45 -21.24
CA CYS A 62 0.46 5.24 -21.74
C CYS A 62 -0.41 5.79 -20.60
N VAL A 63 -0.67 4.99 -19.55
CA VAL A 63 -1.41 5.46 -18.37
C VAL A 63 -0.62 6.52 -17.62
N ALA A 64 0.70 6.35 -17.47
CA ALA A 64 1.58 7.30 -16.78
C ALA A 64 1.56 8.70 -17.41
N LEU A 65 1.29 8.82 -18.72
CA LEU A 65 1.12 10.12 -19.38
C LEU A 65 -0.09 10.92 -18.89
N THR A 66 -1.03 10.31 -18.17
CA THR A 66 -2.32 10.93 -17.83
C THR A 66 -2.66 10.80 -16.35
N LYS A 67 -2.19 9.73 -15.71
CA LYS A 67 -2.47 9.38 -14.31
C LYS A 67 -1.19 8.89 -13.64
N ARG A 68 -1.08 9.13 -12.34
CA ARG A 68 0.04 8.61 -11.55
C ARG A 68 -0.03 7.08 -11.49
N VAL A 69 1.06 6.42 -11.89
CA VAL A 69 1.22 4.96 -11.82
C VAL A 69 2.29 4.68 -10.77
N TYR A 70 1.94 3.93 -9.72
CA TYR A 70 2.90 3.59 -8.70
C TYR A 70 3.97 2.64 -9.26
N ALA A 71 5.20 2.75 -8.78
CA ALA A 71 6.34 1.99 -9.28
C ALA A 71 6.18 0.46 -9.16
N ASN A 72 5.22 -0.04 -8.37
CA ASN A 72 4.90 -1.45 -8.24
C ASN A 72 3.87 -1.96 -9.28
N TRP A 73 3.15 -1.09 -9.98
CA TRP A 73 2.17 -1.51 -11.00
C TRP A 73 2.78 -2.35 -12.13
N PRO A 74 4.01 -2.06 -12.60
CA PRO A 74 4.63 -2.86 -13.66
C PRO A 74 5.07 -4.27 -13.21
N LEU A 75 4.99 -4.63 -11.92
CA LEU A 75 5.54 -5.91 -11.40
C LEU A 75 5.26 -7.14 -12.28
N PRO A 76 4.01 -7.37 -12.74
CA PRO A 76 3.70 -8.56 -13.52
C PRO A 76 4.47 -8.67 -14.85
N LEU A 77 4.87 -7.55 -15.46
CA LEU A 77 5.61 -7.58 -16.74
C LEU A 77 7.01 -8.15 -16.58
N TYR A 78 7.59 -8.07 -15.37
CA TYR A 78 8.96 -8.50 -15.13
C TYR A 78 9.14 -10.00 -15.27
N ILE A 79 8.09 -10.80 -15.11
CA ILE A 79 8.14 -12.25 -15.35
C ILE A 79 8.55 -12.51 -16.81
N GLY A 80 7.82 -11.93 -17.77
CA GLY A 80 8.15 -12.04 -19.19
C GLY A 80 9.47 -11.36 -19.54
N ALA A 81 9.76 -10.20 -18.96
CA ALA A 81 11.00 -9.47 -19.25
C ALA A 81 12.26 -10.23 -18.79
N LEU A 82 12.21 -10.89 -17.62
CA LEU A 82 13.31 -11.71 -17.10
C LEU A 82 13.54 -12.93 -17.99
N LEU A 83 12.48 -13.65 -18.36
CA LEU A 83 12.58 -14.82 -19.24
C LEU A 83 13.09 -14.43 -20.64
N ALA A 84 12.64 -13.30 -21.18
CA ALA A 84 13.18 -12.74 -22.42
C ALA A 84 14.68 -12.40 -22.27
N LEU A 85 15.10 -11.80 -21.15
CA LEU A 85 16.50 -11.48 -20.92
C LEU A 85 17.39 -12.72 -20.77
N ILE A 86 16.88 -13.78 -20.13
CA ILE A 86 17.55 -15.08 -20.00
C ILE A 86 17.75 -15.70 -21.39
N GLU A 87 16.68 -15.78 -22.19
CA GLU A 87 16.78 -16.36 -23.53
C GLU A 87 17.60 -15.54 -24.50
N PHE A 88 17.66 -14.22 -24.29
CA PHE A 88 18.58 -13.38 -25.05
C PHE A 88 20.05 -13.77 -24.80
N HIS A 89 20.39 -14.21 -23.58
CA HIS A 89 21.76 -14.57 -23.17
C HIS A 89 22.10 -16.07 -23.24
N ALA A 90 21.15 -16.94 -23.62
CA ALA A 90 21.31 -18.40 -23.60
C ALA A 90 22.54 -18.89 -24.38
N ASP A 91 22.77 -18.38 -25.60
CA ASP A 91 23.85 -18.83 -26.48
C ASP A 91 25.26 -18.34 -26.06
N GLY A 92 25.39 -17.62 -24.94
CA GLY A 92 26.67 -17.27 -24.34
C GLY A 92 27.58 -16.30 -25.13
N SER A 93 27.14 -15.81 -26.28
CA SER A 93 27.93 -14.99 -27.21
C SER A 93 28.31 -13.60 -26.69
N ALA A 94 27.63 -13.08 -25.65
CA ALA A 94 27.83 -11.73 -25.13
C ALA A 94 28.52 -11.70 -23.74
N LYS A 95 29.85 -11.85 -23.69
CA LYS A 95 30.65 -11.71 -22.45
C LYS A 95 30.35 -10.40 -21.70
N ARG A 96 30.21 -9.28 -22.44
CA ARG A 96 29.85 -7.96 -21.88
C ARG A 96 28.45 -7.94 -21.26
N GLY A 97 27.46 -8.54 -21.94
CA GLY A 97 26.08 -8.64 -21.44
C GLY A 97 26.01 -9.46 -20.14
N ARG A 98 26.76 -10.56 -20.06
CA ARG A 98 26.86 -11.39 -18.84
C ARG A 98 27.50 -10.64 -17.67
N ARG A 99 28.54 -9.82 -17.92
CA ARG A 99 29.14 -8.96 -16.88
C ARG A 99 28.14 -7.93 -16.39
N MET A 100 27.46 -7.22 -17.29
CA MET A 100 26.43 -6.23 -16.92
C MET A 100 25.28 -6.87 -16.14
N LEU A 101 24.82 -8.05 -16.54
CA LEU A 101 23.78 -8.79 -15.80
C LEU A 101 24.24 -9.13 -14.38
N ARG A 102 25.45 -9.67 -14.20
CA ARG A 102 26.00 -9.97 -12.87
C ARG A 102 26.12 -8.71 -12.01
N THR A 103 26.64 -7.62 -12.57
CA THR A 103 26.73 -6.34 -11.86
C THR A 103 25.35 -5.79 -11.52
N GLY A 104 24.39 -5.89 -12.43
CA GLY A 104 23.01 -5.46 -12.19
C GLY A 104 22.35 -6.26 -11.08
N LEU A 105 22.43 -7.59 -11.12
CA LEU A 105 21.92 -8.46 -10.06
C LEU A 105 22.58 -8.19 -8.71
N ALA A 106 23.91 -8.03 -8.68
CA ALA A 106 24.63 -7.71 -7.45
C ALA A 106 24.21 -6.36 -6.88
N LEU A 107 24.02 -5.35 -7.73
CA LEU A 107 23.55 -4.03 -7.30
C LEU A 107 22.11 -4.09 -6.79
N SER A 108 21.20 -4.74 -7.51
CA SER A 108 19.82 -4.92 -7.07
C SER A 108 19.74 -5.67 -5.74
N LEU A 109 20.52 -6.76 -5.59
CA LEU A 109 20.59 -7.51 -4.35
C LEU A 109 21.15 -6.66 -3.20
N ALA A 110 22.21 -5.88 -3.44
CA ALA A 110 22.75 -4.97 -2.45
C ALA A 110 21.71 -3.93 -2.02
N THR A 111 21.00 -3.30 -2.97
CA THR A 111 19.90 -2.37 -2.68
C THR A 111 18.78 -3.05 -1.88
N THR A 112 18.40 -4.28 -2.25
CA THR A 112 17.42 -5.07 -1.49
C THR A 112 17.89 -5.32 -0.07
N VAL A 113 19.12 -5.80 0.14
CA VAL A 113 19.67 -6.04 1.49
C VAL A 113 19.67 -4.75 2.30
N LEU A 114 20.23 -3.66 1.76
CA LEU A 114 20.28 -2.36 2.43
C LEU A 114 18.90 -1.83 2.82
N ALA A 115 17.91 -1.95 1.93
CA ALA A 115 16.53 -1.56 2.22
C ALA A 115 15.90 -2.40 3.34
N HIS A 116 16.29 -3.67 3.47
CA HIS A 116 15.77 -4.57 4.50
C HIS A 116 16.49 -4.45 5.84
N LEU A 117 17.70 -3.89 5.90
CA LEU A 117 18.42 -3.65 7.16
C LEU A 117 17.61 -2.77 8.13
N GLY A 118 16.75 -1.88 7.61
CA GLY A 118 15.82 -1.10 8.42
C GLY A 118 14.83 -1.94 9.24
N PHE A 119 14.49 -3.17 8.81
CA PHE A 119 13.68 -4.09 9.59
C PHE A 119 14.44 -4.71 10.77
N LEU A 120 15.76 -4.79 10.67
CA LEU A 120 16.64 -5.29 11.73
C LEU A 120 17.05 -4.18 12.70
N GLY A 121 16.44 -2.99 12.61
CA GLY A 121 16.75 -1.84 13.46
C GLY A 121 17.94 -1.00 12.99
N ALA A 122 18.58 -1.35 11.86
CA ALA A 122 19.64 -0.52 11.29
C ALA A 122 19.03 0.69 10.55
N THR A 123 18.92 1.81 11.26
CA THR A 123 18.33 3.06 10.76
C THR A 123 19.34 4.00 10.10
N PHE A 124 20.65 3.73 10.24
CA PHE A 124 21.73 4.58 9.74
C PHE A 124 21.63 6.05 10.21
N GLY A 125 21.07 6.27 11.41
CA GLY A 125 20.86 7.61 11.96
C GLY A 125 19.71 8.39 11.31
N LEU A 126 18.93 7.77 10.42
CA LEU A 126 17.76 8.40 9.82
C LEU A 126 16.61 8.52 10.83
N PRO A 127 15.95 9.69 10.92
CA PRO A 127 14.79 9.86 11.79
C PRO A 127 13.64 8.94 11.34
N GLY A 128 12.80 8.50 12.28
CA GLY A 128 11.74 7.52 12.01
C GLY A 128 10.74 7.96 10.93
N SER A 129 10.51 9.26 10.82
CA SER A 129 9.71 9.89 9.77
C SER A 129 10.26 9.65 8.35
N MET A 130 11.56 9.40 8.18
CA MET A 130 12.19 9.12 6.88
C MET A 130 12.30 7.62 6.59
N LEU A 131 12.18 6.75 7.59
CA LEU A 131 12.33 5.31 7.41
C LEU A 131 11.16 4.74 6.58
N PRO A 132 11.43 3.96 5.50
CA PRO A 132 10.37 3.31 4.73
C PRO A 132 9.50 2.35 5.55
N THR A 133 10.07 1.75 6.59
CA THR A 133 9.43 0.78 7.49
C THR A 133 8.42 1.43 8.44
N LYS A 134 8.35 2.76 8.56
CA LYS A 134 7.37 3.47 9.43
C LYS A 134 5.92 3.07 9.17
N LYS A 135 5.60 2.64 7.95
CA LYS A 135 4.25 2.19 7.59
C LYS A 135 3.85 0.85 8.23
N LEU A 136 4.81 0.11 8.77
CA LEU A 136 4.64 -1.26 9.28
C LEU A 136 4.69 -1.32 10.82
N VAL A 137 5.10 -0.24 11.49
CA VAL A 137 5.32 -0.20 12.93
C VAL A 137 4.05 0.27 13.67
N GLY A 138 3.83 -0.31 14.86
CA GLY A 138 2.83 0.15 15.84
C GLY A 138 1.46 -0.52 15.78
N TRP A 139 1.23 -1.41 14.81
CA TRP A 139 -0.09 -2.03 14.62
C TRP A 139 -0.46 -3.03 15.73
N SER A 140 0.50 -3.80 16.23
CA SER A 140 0.30 -4.69 17.38
C SER A 140 -0.01 -3.90 18.65
N VAL A 141 0.68 -2.79 18.87
CA VAL A 141 0.43 -1.89 20.01
C VAL A 141 -0.98 -1.32 19.93
N LEU A 142 -1.41 -0.83 18.76
CA LEU A 142 -2.79 -0.38 18.54
C LEU A 142 -3.80 -1.49 18.87
N GLY A 143 -3.56 -2.72 18.39
CA GLY A 143 -4.43 -3.86 18.66
C GLY A 143 -4.53 -4.20 20.15
N GLN A 144 -3.41 -4.21 20.87
CA GLN A 144 -3.36 -4.47 22.32
C GLN A 144 -4.05 -3.36 23.11
N THR A 145 -3.84 -2.09 22.75
CA THR A 145 -4.51 -0.95 23.38
C THR A 145 -6.02 -1.05 23.20
N VAL A 146 -6.49 -1.30 21.98
CA VAL A 146 -7.93 -1.48 21.71
C VAL A 146 -8.49 -2.70 22.41
N GLY A 147 -7.78 -3.84 22.41
CA GLY A 147 -8.19 -5.02 23.17
C GLY A 147 -8.36 -4.75 24.66
N SER A 148 -7.46 -3.95 25.25
CA SER A 148 -7.55 -3.53 26.66
C SER A 148 -8.73 -2.60 26.92
N LEU A 149 -9.04 -1.69 25.99
CA LEU A 149 -10.22 -0.82 26.09
C LEU A 149 -11.52 -1.63 26.01
N LEU A 150 -11.59 -2.63 25.13
CA LEU A 150 -12.77 -3.49 24.99
C LEU A 150 -13.02 -4.40 26.22
N GLN A 151 -12.03 -4.57 27.12
CA GLN A 151 -12.25 -5.25 28.40
C GLN A 151 -12.94 -4.34 29.44
N GLN A 152 -12.87 -3.02 29.25
CA GLN A 152 -13.46 -2.05 30.18
C GLN A 152 -14.93 -1.77 29.85
N GLU A 153 -15.26 -1.74 28.57
CA GLU A 153 -16.61 -1.48 28.07
C GLU A 153 -16.90 -2.38 26.86
N GLU A 154 -18.07 -3.02 26.88
CA GLU A 154 -18.49 -3.91 25.80
C GLU A 154 -18.91 -3.07 24.58
N ALA A 155 -18.09 -3.11 23.53
CA ALA A 155 -18.44 -2.54 22.23
C ALA A 155 -18.48 -3.65 21.15
N PRO A 156 -19.68 -4.00 20.64
CA PRO A 156 -19.84 -5.05 19.63
C PRO A 156 -19.20 -4.72 18.26
N PHE A 157 -18.75 -3.49 18.05
CA PHE A 157 -18.02 -3.10 16.85
C PHE A 157 -17.07 -1.92 17.09
N LEU A 158 -16.11 -1.81 16.18
CA LEU A 158 -15.18 -0.70 16.07
C LEU A 158 -15.54 0.16 14.85
N LEU A 159 -15.33 1.48 14.96
CA LEU A 159 -15.50 2.42 13.86
C LEU A 159 -14.22 3.24 13.66
N THR A 160 -13.74 3.36 12.43
CA THR A 160 -12.59 4.22 12.09
C THR A 160 -12.77 4.82 10.70
N GLU A 161 -11.99 5.84 10.35
CA GLU A 161 -12.08 6.56 9.07
C GLU A 161 -11.09 6.07 8.01
N LYS A 162 -10.01 5.40 8.42
CA LYS A 162 -8.93 4.98 7.51
C LYS A 162 -8.94 3.48 7.28
N TYR A 163 -8.92 3.09 6.00
CA TYR A 163 -8.92 1.68 5.62
C TYR A 163 -7.75 0.90 6.24
N MET A 164 -6.54 1.48 6.27
CA MET A 164 -5.39 0.81 6.89
C MET A 164 -5.59 0.58 8.38
N THR A 165 -6.19 1.55 9.08
CA THR A 165 -6.52 1.43 10.50
C THR A 165 -7.59 0.36 10.69
N ALA A 166 -8.63 0.35 9.85
CA ALA A 166 -9.68 -0.66 9.92
C ALA A 166 -9.12 -2.09 9.75
N SER A 167 -8.30 -2.31 8.72
CA SER A 167 -7.64 -3.59 8.49
C SER A 167 -6.70 -3.99 9.63
N ALA A 168 -5.95 -3.03 10.19
CA ALA A 168 -5.06 -3.30 11.31
C ALA A 168 -5.84 -3.68 12.57
N LEU A 169 -6.94 -2.99 12.88
CA LEU A 169 -7.80 -3.32 14.01
C LEU A 169 -8.41 -4.72 13.87
N ALA A 170 -8.94 -5.06 12.69
CA ALA A 170 -9.53 -6.38 12.44
C ALA A 170 -8.50 -7.52 12.58
N PHE A 171 -7.22 -7.25 12.26
CA PHE A 171 -6.15 -8.23 12.31
C PHE A 171 -5.49 -8.35 13.69
N TYR A 172 -5.19 -7.23 14.36
CA TYR A 172 -4.36 -7.21 15.57
C TYR A 172 -5.15 -7.19 16.88
N VAL A 173 -6.45 -6.90 16.87
CA VAL A 173 -7.28 -7.00 18.08
C VAL A 173 -7.67 -8.46 18.29
N GLU A 174 -7.29 -9.02 19.44
CA GLU A 174 -7.42 -10.46 19.76
C GLU A 174 -8.84 -10.99 19.68
N SER A 175 -9.84 -10.18 20.05
CA SER A 175 -11.26 -10.57 19.98
C SER A 175 -11.84 -10.61 18.56
N HIS A 176 -11.06 -10.22 17.54
CA HIS A 176 -11.49 -10.10 16.15
C HIS A 176 -12.83 -9.38 16.00
N PRO A 177 -12.97 -8.15 16.52
CA PRO A 177 -14.23 -7.44 16.52
C PRO A 177 -14.65 -7.06 15.10
N ARG A 178 -15.94 -6.82 14.91
CA ARG A 178 -16.45 -6.23 13.68
C ARG A 178 -15.89 -4.82 13.52
N VAL A 179 -15.20 -4.53 12.43
CA VAL A 179 -14.64 -3.19 12.16
C VAL A 179 -15.31 -2.55 10.96
N LEU A 180 -15.94 -1.40 11.17
CA LEU A 180 -16.61 -0.62 10.14
C LEU A 180 -15.80 0.62 9.77
N LEU A 181 -15.92 1.01 8.51
CA LEU A 181 -15.20 2.16 7.96
C LEU A 181 -16.15 3.35 7.78
N GLY A 182 -16.05 4.33 8.66
CA GLY A 182 -16.79 5.58 8.60
C GLY A 182 -16.38 6.44 7.41
N ASN A 183 -17.28 7.34 6.98
CA ASN A 183 -16.97 8.40 6.02
C ASN A 183 -17.04 9.78 6.68
N PHE A 184 -15.98 10.15 7.41
CA PHE A 184 -15.92 11.43 8.12
C PHE A 184 -15.33 12.57 7.28
N THR A 185 -14.64 12.26 6.18
CA THR A 185 -13.84 13.23 5.40
C THR A 185 -14.19 13.24 3.92
N ASN A 186 -15.35 12.71 3.54
CA ASN A 186 -15.73 12.47 2.14
C ASN A 186 -14.63 11.69 1.37
N ARG A 187 -14.16 10.59 1.96
CA ARG A 187 -13.10 9.75 1.38
C ARG A 187 -13.57 9.06 0.10
N ARG A 188 -12.61 8.55 -0.68
CA ARG A 188 -12.88 7.63 -1.80
C ARG A 188 -13.48 6.32 -1.29
N MET A 189 -14.30 5.68 -2.12
CA MET A 189 -14.84 4.35 -1.83
C MET A 189 -13.73 3.30 -1.75
N THR A 190 -13.94 2.31 -0.89
CA THR A 190 -13.05 1.18 -0.65
C THR A 190 -13.85 -0.13 -0.62
N GLN A 191 -13.16 -1.27 -0.59
CA GLN A 191 -13.81 -2.57 -0.46
C GLN A 191 -14.70 -2.70 0.80
N HIS A 192 -14.41 -1.97 1.88
CA HIS A 192 -15.23 -1.99 3.10
C HIS A 192 -16.64 -1.43 2.86
N ASP A 193 -16.79 -0.48 1.95
CA ASP A 193 -18.09 0.09 1.59
C ASP A 193 -18.93 -0.86 0.74
N ILE A 194 -18.28 -1.79 0.04
CA ILE A 194 -18.93 -2.78 -0.82
C ILE A 194 -19.35 -3.99 0.00
N TRP A 195 -18.52 -4.39 0.97
CA TRP A 195 -18.79 -5.57 1.81
C TRP A 195 -19.74 -5.31 2.97
N THR A 196 -19.94 -4.04 3.35
CA THR A 196 -20.88 -3.67 4.43
C THR A 196 -22.20 -3.22 3.81
N SER A 197 -23.27 -3.95 4.09
CA SER A 197 -24.61 -3.64 3.61
C SER A 197 -25.31 -2.58 4.47
N ALA A 198 -26.45 -2.05 4.01
CA ALA A 198 -27.27 -1.16 4.85
C ALA A 198 -27.85 -1.89 6.08
N GLU A 199 -28.20 -3.17 5.93
CA GLU A 199 -28.71 -4.02 7.02
C GLU A 199 -27.67 -4.22 8.11
N ASP A 200 -26.39 -4.31 7.71
CA ASP A 200 -25.27 -4.40 8.63
C ASP A 200 -25.17 -3.19 9.56
N TRP A 201 -25.30 -1.97 9.01
CA TRP A 201 -25.34 -0.75 9.80
C TRP A 201 -26.57 -0.71 10.71
N GLN A 202 -27.74 -1.06 10.17
CA GLN A 202 -28.99 -1.05 10.93
C GLN A 202 -28.96 -2.05 12.10
N SER A 203 -28.31 -3.21 11.94
CA SER A 203 -28.16 -4.23 12.98
C SER A 203 -27.34 -3.77 14.20
N LEU A 204 -26.64 -2.64 14.07
CA LEU A 204 -25.83 -2.04 15.13
C LEU A 204 -26.52 -0.84 15.78
N ARG A 205 -27.74 -0.49 15.36
CA ARG A 205 -28.51 0.60 15.94
C ARG A 205 -28.69 0.40 17.45
N GLY A 206 -28.47 1.48 18.21
CA GLY A 206 -28.55 1.50 19.66
C GLY A 206 -27.34 0.88 20.38
N LYS A 207 -26.39 0.27 19.65
CA LYS A 207 -25.21 -0.35 20.27
C LYS A 207 -24.09 0.66 20.51
N THR A 208 -23.21 0.32 21.44
CA THR A 208 -21.98 1.07 21.69
C THR A 208 -20.91 0.72 20.66
N ALA A 209 -20.09 1.70 20.29
CA ALA A 209 -18.93 1.53 19.45
C ALA A 209 -17.70 2.14 20.12
N LEU A 210 -16.54 1.51 19.93
CA LEU A 210 -15.27 2.19 20.13
C LEU A 210 -14.84 2.81 18.80
N VAL A 211 -14.75 4.14 18.78
CA VAL A 211 -14.34 4.90 17.62
C VAL A 211 -12.86 5.22 17.72
N VAL A 212 -12.10 4.88 16.67
CA VAL A 212 -10.65 5.07 16.59
C VAL A 212 -10.35 6.09 15.50
N PHE A 213 -9.78 7.22 15.88
CA PHE A 213 -9.44 8.32 14.97
C PHE A 213 -7.92 8.45 14.81
N SER A 214 -7.47 8.89 13.63
CA SER A 214 -6.08 9.34 13.45
C SER A 214 -5.90 10.87 13.52
N ASP A 215 -7.00 11.61 13.59
CA ASP A 215 -7.03 13.07 13.68
C ASP A 215 -8.15 13.47 14.67
N PRO A 216 -7.84 14.24 15.74
CA PRO A 216 -8.83 14.60 16.74
C PRO A 216 -9.95 15.50 16.17
N ALA A 217 -9.71 16.22 15.08
CA ALA A 217 -10.73 17.06 14.44
C ALA A 217 -11.93 16.23 13.91
N LEU A 218 -11.73 14.92 13.69
CA LEU A 218 -12.78 14.02 13.20
C LEU A 218 -13.79 13.62 14.27
N PHE A 219 -13.52 13.94 15.53
CA PHE A 219 -14.45 13.70 16.63
C PHE A 219 -15.81 14.38 16.36
N GLU A 220 -15.80 15.63 15.91
CA GLU A 220 -17.01 16.37 15.58
C GLU A 220 -17.75 15.80 14.37
N ASN A 221 -17.02 15.21 13.42
CA ASN A 221 -17.61 14.60 12.24
C ASN A 221 -18.30 13.26 12.56
N ALA A 222 -17.83 12.55 13.59
CA ALA A 222 -18.44 11.31 14.06
C ALA A 222 -19.58 11.54 15.07
N ARG A 223 -19.58 12.68 15.78
CA ARG A 223 -20.58 13.03 16.79
C ARG A 223 -22.04 12.80 16.34
N PRO A 224 -22.47 13.16 15.11
CA PRO A 224 -23.86 12.97 14.69
C PRO A 224 -24.30 11.51 14.54
N LEU A 225 -23.38 10.55 14.60
CA LEU A 225 -23.68 9.12 14.47
C LEU A 225 -24.07 8.46 15.79
N PHE A 226 -23.95 9.17 16.92
CA PHE A 226 -24.14 8.62 18.25
C PHE A 226 -24.95 9.59 19.10
N ALA A 227 -25.75 9.08 20.04
CA ALA A 227 -26.43 9.93 21.01
C ALA A 227 -25.44 10.61 21.97
N SER A 228 -24.34 9.93 22.29
CA SER A 228 -23.22 10.48 23.05
C SER A 228 -21.90 9.98 22.47
N LEU A 229 -20.91 10.88 22.40
CA LEU A 229 -19.55 10.56 22.01
C LEU A 229 -18.61 11.19 23.05
N THR A 230 -17.82 10.36 23.73
CA THR A 230 -16.91 10.78 24.81
C THR A 230 -15.54 10.17 24.61
N LEU A 231 -14.48 10.87 25.00
CA LEU A 231 -13.13 10.32 24.90
C LEU A 231 -12.99 9.10 25.82
N ALA A 232 -12.50 7.99 25.27
CA ALA A 232 -12.30 6.75 26.01
C ALA A 232 -11.07 6.85 26.93
N VAL A 233 -10.07 7.62 26.50
CA VAL A 233 -8.86 7.94 27.27
C VAL A 233 -8.51 9.41 27.08
N PRO A 234 -7.93 10.07 28.11
CA PRO A 234 -7.55 11.48 28.02
C PRO A 234 -6.35 11.70 27.08
N GLU A 235 -5.40 10.77 27.09
CA GLU A 235 -4.16 10.87 26.31
C GLU A 235 -4.23 9.96 25.06
N PRO A 236 -3.82 10.44 23.89
CA PRO A 236 -3.80 9.63 22.69
C PRO A 236 -2.66 8.61 22.70
N LEU A 237 -2.82 7.54 21.92
CA LEU A 237 -1.74 6.58 21.68
C LEU A 237 -0.78 7.14 20.63
N ALA A 238 0.41 7.57 21.06
CA ALA A 238 1.50 7.93 20.18
C ALA A 238 2.37 6.70 19.83
N VAL A 239 2.44 6.36 18.56
CA VAL A 239 3.37 5.34 18.05
C VAL A 239 4.66 6.03 17.63
N THR A 240 5.77 5.62 18.23
CA THR A 240 7.10 6.18 17.94
C THR A 240 7.99 5.21 17.17
N LEU A 241 8.91 5.77 16.38
CA LEU A 241 9.97 5.03 15.69
C LEU A 241 11.21 5.91 15.67
N ASN A 242 12.34 5.41 16.19
CA ASN A 242 13.62 6.12 16.21
C ASN A 242 13.52 7.59 16.69
N GLY A 243 12.80 7.83 17.78
CA GLY A 243 12.61 9.16 18.38
C GLY A 243 11.46 10.01 17.81
N ASP A 244 10.92 9.65 16.64
CA ASP A 244 9.82 10.39 16.01
C ASP A 244 8.47 9.74 16.31
N THR A 245 7.45 10.55 16.58
CA THR A 245 6.05 10.10 16.54
C THR A 245 5.62 9.91 15.08
N ILE A 246 5.39 8.67 14.67
CA ILE A 246 5.00 8.34 13.29
C ILE A 246 3.49 8.30 13.11
N ARG A 247 2.72 8.05 14.19
CA ARG A 247 1.25 8.04 14.19
C ARG A 247 0.72 8.38 15.58
N THR A 248 -0.48 8.94 15.61
CA THR A 248 -1.23 9.18 16.84
C THR A 248 -2.64 8.67 16.64
N PHE A 249 -3.18 7.97 17.64
CA PHE A 249 -4.55 7.46 17.64
C PHE A 249 -5.32 8.00 18.82
N TYR A 250 -6.57 8.38 18.58
CA TYR A 250 -7.51 8.87 19.58
C TYR A 250 -8.67 7.89 19.67
N PHE A 251 -9.24 7.74 20.86
CA PHE A 251 -10.25 6.75 21.15
C PHE A 251 -11.47 7.43 21.78
N ALA A 252 -12.66 7.05 21.33
CA ALA A 252 -13.91 7.57 21.88
C ALA A 252 -14.97 6.48 21.99
N TRP A 253 -15.72 6.49 23.09
CA TRP A 253 -16.92 5.69 23.27
C TRP A 253 -18.10 6.42 22.65
N GLY A 254 -18.68 5.84 21.62
CA GLY A 254 -19.92 6.28 20.99
C GLY A 254 -21.07 5.40 21.45
N THR A 255 -22.02 5.94 22.21
CA THR A 255 -23.18 5.18 22.72
C THR A 255 -24.44 5.44 21.88
N ALA A 256 -25.33 4.44 21.85
CA ALA A 256 -26.56 4.47 21.08
C ALA A 256 -26.34 4.90 19.61
N PHE A 257 -25.57 4.10 18.87
CA PHE A 257 -25.31 4.33 17.46
C PHE A 257 -26.62 4.49 16.67
N GLU A 258 -26.69 5.48 15.79
CA GLU A 258 -27.90 5.86 15.07
C GLU A 258 -28.38 4.79 14.07
N GLY A 259 -27.48 3.92 13.59
CA GLY A 259 -27.82 2.77 12.73
C GLY A 259 -27.77 3.04 11.23
N HIS A 260 -27.48 4.28 10.82
CA HIS A 260 -27.39 4.65 9.41
C HIS A 260 -25.95 4.55 8.89
N GLN A 261 -25.81 4.16 7.63
CA GLN A 261 -24.54 4.30 6.92
C GLN A 261 -24.16 5.79 6.86
N PRO A 262 -22.89 6.16 7.12
CA PRO A 262 -22.38 7.50 6.83
C PRO A 262 -22.67 7.87 5.36
N SER A 263 -22.70 9.18 5.05
CA SER A 263 -22.88 9.63 3.66
C SER A 263 -21.96 8.86 2.71
N GLY A 264 -22.48 8.45 1.56
CA GLY A 264 -21.71 7.62 0.62
C GLY A 264 -20.39 8.31 0.24
N PRO A 265 -19.26 7.57 0.18
CA PRO A 265 -17.99 8.13 -0.26
C PRO A 265 -18.09 8.68 -1.68
N SER A 266 -17.36 9.76 -1.98
CA SER A 266 -17.36 10.32 -3.32
C SER A 266 -16.39 9.56 -4.25
N GLY A 267 -16.91 9.15 -5.41
CA GLY A 267 -16.12 8.59 -6.51
C GLY A 267 -15.56 7.17 -6.30
N TYR A 268 -15.16 6.56 -7.43
CA TYR A 268 -14.53 5.24 -7.51
C TYR A 268 -13.03 5.28 -7.46
#